data_AF-A0A358XWA3-F1
#
_entry.id   AF-A0A358XWA3-F1
#
_cell.length_a   1.000
_cell.length_b   1.000
_cell.length_c   1.000
_cell.angle_alpha   90.00
_cell.angle_beta   90.00
_cell.angle_gamma   90.00
#
_symmetry.space_group_name_H-M   'P 1'
#
loop_
_entity.id
_entity.type
_entity.pdbx_description
1 polymer ?
#
loop_
_entity_poly.entity_id
_entity_poly.type
_entity_poly.pdbx_seq_one_letter_code
_entity_poly.pdbx_strand_id
1 'polypeptide(L)' 'MTFSNSTAEFEQILRASAFKKKGGDPISQSDGINAALALLRDLRQSKKSLYVIGNGGSAAVASHIVNDFCNGANLKA' A
#
# COMPACT_ATOMS: atom_id res chain seq x y z
N MET A 1 -1.71 -17.41 19.77
CA MET A 1 -0.95 -16.74 18.70
C MET A 1 0.27 -16.10 19.36
N THR A 2 1.49 -16.52 19.01
CA THR A 2 2.73 -15.94 19.54
C THR A 2 3.24 -14.88 18.57
N PHE A 3 3.99 -13.88 19.06
CA PHE A 3 4.58 -12.84 18.22
C PHE A 3 5.36 -13.42 17.04
N SER A 4 6.19 -14.45 17.28
CA SER A 4 6.98 -15.12 16.24
C SER A 4 6.13 -15.72 15.12
N ASN A 5 4.96 -16.28 15.45
CA ASN A 5 4.05 -16.83 14.43
C ASN A 5 3.46 -15.71 13.57
N SER A 6 3.04 -14.60 14.18
CA SER A 6 2.52 -13.44 13.44
C SER A 6 3.60 -12.78 12.57
N THR A 7 4.85 -12.72 13.03
CA THR A 7 5.97 -12.20 12.23
C THR A 7 6.25 -13.09 11.01
N ALA A 8 6.27 -14.42 11.19
CA ALA A 8 6.50 -15.35 10.09
C ALA A 8 5.37 -15.27 9.04
N GLU A 9 4.11 -15.19 9.49
CA GLU A 9 2.96 -15.02 8.60
C GLU A 9 3.04 -13.71 7.82
N PHE A 10 3.39 -12.61 8.49
CA PHE A 10 3.59 -11.32 7.85
C PHE A 10 4.73 -11.36 6.82
N GLU A 11 5.86 -11.98 7.15
CA GLU A 11 6.97 -12.15 6.22
C GLU A 11 6.56 -12.97 4.99
N GLN A 12 5.80 -14.04 5.18
CA GLN A 12 5.31 -14.85 4.08
C GLN A 12 4.41 -14.04 3.14
N ILE A 13 3.50 -13.23 3.69
CA ILE A 13 2.62 -12.35 2.91
C ILE A 13 3.45 -11.33 2.13
N LEU A 14 4.44 -10.70 2.77
CA LEU A 14 5.36 -9.77 2.10
C LEU A 14 6.12 -10.46 0.97
N ARG A 15 6.62 -11.68 1.18
CA ARG A 15 7.34 -12.43 0.14
C ARG A 15 6.45 -12.81 -1.05
N ALA A 16 5.16 -13.03 -0.81
CA ALA A 16 4.20 -13.34 -1.86
C ALA A 16 3.79 -12.11 -2.69
N SER A 17 4.17 -10.89 -2.27
CA SER A 17 3.86 -9.67 -3.01
C SER A 17 4.77 -9.49 -4.23
N ALA A 18 4.15 -9.12 -5.36
CA ALA A 18 4.83 -8.83 -6.62
C ALA A 18 4.51 -7.41 -7.08
N PHE A 19 5.53 -6.71 -7.55
CA PHE A 19 5.42 -5.33 -8.02
C PHE A 19 5.79 -5.28 -9.49
N LYS A 20 5.02 -4.52 -10.26
CA LYS A 20 5.36 -4.20 -11.65
C LYS A 20 4.95 -2.78 -11.96
N LYS A 21 5.69 -2.12 -12.83
CA LYS A 21 5.24 -0.86 -13.43
C LYS A 21 4.22 -1.17 -14.53
N LYS A 22 3.39 -0.19 -14.88
CA LYS A 22 2.41 -0.34 -15.97
C LYS A 22 3.12 -0.75 -17.27
N GLY A 23 2.85 -1.96 -17.75
CA GLY A 23 3.44 -2.50 -18.99
C GLY A 23 4.91 -2.92 -18.90
N GLY A 24 5.50 -2.92 -17.70
CA GLY A 24 6.89 -3.33 -17.49
C GLY A 24 7.02 -4.71 -16.83
N ASP A 25 8.26 -5.17 -16.77
CA ASP A 25 8.64 -6.39 -16.05
C ASP A 25 8.45 -6.26 -14.54
N PRO A 26 8.38 -7.39 -13.81
CA PRO A 26 8.43 -7.38 -12.36
C PRO A 26 9.68 -6.67 -11.84
N ILE A 27 9.50 -5.88 -10.79
CA ILE A 27 10.60 -5.18 -10.09
C ILE A 27 10.79 -5.78 -8.70
N SER A 28 11.93 -5.48 -8.07
CA SER A 28 12.19 -5.92 -6.69
C SER A 28 11.14 -5.36 -5.73
N GLN A 29 10.91 -6.05 -4.61
CA GLN A 29 9.99 -5.59 -3.57
C GLN A 29 10.40 -4.22 -3.02
N SER A 30 11.70 -4.02 -2.77
CA SER A 30 12.24 -2.75 -2.30
C SER A 30 11.97 -1.62 -3.29
N ASP A 31 12.18 -1.86 -4.60
CA ASP A 31 11.89 -0.86 -5.63
C ASP A 31 10.40 -0.57 -5.76
N GLY A 32 9.57 -1.60 -5.64
CA GLY A 32 8.11 -1.48 -5.66
C GLY A 32 7.58 -0.64 -4.50
N ILE A 33 8.04 -0.91 -3.29
CA ILE A 33 7.69 -0.15 -2.08
C ILE A 33 8.18 1.30 -2.22
N ASN A 34 9.44 1.51 -2.63
CA ASN A 34 9.99 2.85 -2.84
C ASN A 34 9.21 3.64 -3.89
N ALA A 35 8.80 3.00 -4.99
CA ALA A 35 7.99 3.62 -6.04
C ALA A 35 6.58 4.00 -5.53
N ALA A 36 5.94 3.14 -4.73
CA ALA A 36 4.65 3.45 -4.11
C ALA A 36 4.76 4.63 -3.14
N LEU A 37 5.80 4.67 -2.31
CA LEU A 37 6.07 5.79 -1.39
C LEU A 37 6.33 7.10 -2.13
N ALA A 38 7.09 7.06 -3.23
CA ALA A 38 7.30 8.23 -4.08
C ALA A 38 5.98 8.75 -4.66
N LEU A 39 5.13 7.86 -5.17
CA LEU A 39 3.81 8.23 -5.70
C LEU A 39 2.92 8.89 -4.64
N LEU A 40 2.87 8.34 -3.42
CA LEU A 40 2.10 8.94 -2.33
C LEU A 40 2.64 10.34 -1.96
N ARG A 41 3.97 10.51 -1.91
CA ARG A 41 4.59 11.82 -1.66
C ARG A 41 4.23 12.84 -2.74
N ASP A 42 4.25 12.42 -3.99
CA ASP A 42 3.90 13.28 -5.13
C ASP A 42 2.41 13.66 -5.11
N LEU A 43 1.51 12.74 -4.75
CA LEU A 43 0.08 13.04 -4.58
C LEU A 43 -0.15 14.11 -3.52
N ARG A 44 0.56 14.01 -2.38
CA ARG A 44 0.49 15.01 -1.30
C ARG A 44 0.92 16.40 -1.78
N GLN A 45 2.04 16.49 -2.51
CA GLN A 45 2.57 17.78 -2.98
C GLN A 45 1.70 18.38 -4.10
N SER A 46 1.22 17.53 -5.01
CA SER A 46 0.41 17.95 -6.17
C SER A 46 -1.07 18.15 -5.86
N LYS A 47 -1.50 17.92 -4.61
CA LYS A 47 -2.89 18.00 -4.14
C LYS A 47 -3.88 17.16 -4.99
N LYS A 48 -3.37 16.08 -5.58
CA LYS A 48 -4.15 15.11 -6.35
C LYS A 48 -4.80 14.10 -5.40
N SER A 49 -5.88 13.47 -5.86
CA SER A 49 -6.61 12.49 -5.07
C SER A 49 -6.04 11.08 -5.24
N LEU A 50 -5.93 10.34 -4.13
CA LEU A 50 -5.78 8.89 -4.12
C LEU A 50 -7.17 8.24 -4.14
N TYR A 51 -7.32 7.12 -4.84
CA TYR A 51 -8.53 6.31 -4.77
C TYR A 51 -8.14 4.90 -4.37
N VAL A 52 -8.73 4.38 -3.29
CA VAL A 52 -8.53 3.02 -2.81
C VAL A 52 -9.85 2.28 -2.95
N ILE A 53 -9.86 1.17 -3.69
CA ILE A 53 -11.08 0.43 -4.02
C ILE A 53 -10.93 -1.00 -3.49
N GLY A 54 -11.95 -1.47 -2.77
CA GLY A 54 -12.02 -2.84 -2.27
C GLY A 54 -13.44 -3.39 -2.40
N ASN A 55 -13.55 -4.71 -2.59
CA ASN A 55 -14.82 -5.44 -2.69
C ASN A 55 -15.00 -6.38 -1.48
N GLY A 56 -16.23 -6.53 -1.00
CA GLY A 56 -16.55 -7.40 0.13
C GLY A 56 -15.74 -7.04 1.37
N GLY A 57 -15.09 -8.02 2.01
CA GLY A 57 -14.25 -7.79 3.20
C GLY A 57 -13.10 -6.79 2.98
N SER A 58 -12.57 -6.69 1.75
CA SER A 58 -11.51 -5.71 1.44
C SER A 58 -12.00 -4.27 1.38
N ALA A 59 -13.32 -4.02 1.30
CA ALA A 59 -13.88 -2.67 1.37
C ALA A 59 -13.65 -2.03 2.75
N ALA A 60 -13.72 -2.83 3.83
CA ALA A 60 -13.41 -2.35 5.18
C ALA A 60 -11.93 -1.93 5.28
N VAL A 61 -11.02 -2.74 4.73
CA VAL A 61 -9.59 -2.42 4.69
C VAL A 61 -9.33 -1.16 3.87
N ALA A 62 -9.96 -1.02 2.70
CA ALA A 62 -9.86 0.19 1.88
C ALA A 62 -10.32 1.44 2.64
N SER A 63 -11.46 1.36 3.34
CA SER A 63 -11.97 2.46 4.16
C SER A 63 -11.03 2.86 5.30
N HIS A 64 -10.44 1.88 5.99
CA HIS A 64 -9.44 2.15 7.03
C HIS A 64 -8.18 2.82 6.46
N ILE A 65 -7.65 2.31 5.34
CA ILE A 65 -6.48 2.88 4.67
C ILE A 65 -6.72 4.35 4.26
N VAL A 66 -7.90 4.66 3.72
CA VAL A 66 -8.25 6.04 3.33
C VAL A 66 -8.23 6.98 4.54
N ASN A 67 -8.82 6.55 5.67
CA ASN A 67 -8.79 7.34 6.90
C ASN A 67 -7.36 7.59 7.40
N ASP A 68 -6.50 6.58 7.37
CA ASP A 68 -5.10 6.71 7.79
C ASP A 68 -4.32 7.65 6.85
N PHE A 69 -4.58 7.61 5.55
CA PHE A 69 -3.95 8.49 4.59
C PHE A 69 -4.43 9.95 4.70
N CYS A 70 -5.72 10.18 4.94
CA CYS A 70 -6.25 11.51 5.19
C CYS A 70 -5.70 12.11 6.49
N ASN A 71 -5.78 11.36 7.59
CA ASN A 71 -5.48 11.88 8.93
C ASN A 71 -3.99 11.82 9.28
N GLY A 72 -3.29 10.74 8.91
CA GLY A 72 -1.89 10.51 9.24
C GLY A 72 -0.91 10.98 8.17
N ALA A 73 -1.29 10.92 6.89
CA ALA A 73 -0.40 11.27 5.77
C ALA A 73 -0.71 12.62 5.09
N ASN A 74 -1.78 13.31 5.50
CA ASN A 74 -2.27 14.55 4.87
C ASN A 74 -2.51 14.40 3.35
N LEU A 75 -3.02 13.25 2.93
CA LEU A 75 -3.43 13.00 1.56
C LEU A 75 -4.90 13.39 1.37
N LYS A 76 -5.26 13.72 0.13
CA LYS A 76 -6.67 13.73 -0.28
C LYS A 76 -6.98 12.32 -0.80
N ALA A 77 -7.75 11.55 -0.06
CA ALA A 77 -8.07 10.14 -0.38
C ALA A 77 -9.57 9.87 -0.21
#